data_AF-A0A933ICB1-F1
#
_entry.id   AF-A0A933ICB1-F1
#
_cell.length_a   1.000
_cell.length_b   1.000
_cell.length_c   1.000
_cell.angle_alpha   90.00
_cell.angle_beta   90.00
_cell.angle_gamma   90.00
#
_symmetry.space_group_name_H-M   'P 1'
#
loop_
_entity.id
_entity.type
_entity.pdbx_description
1 polymer ?
#
loop_
_entity_poly.entity_id
_entity_poly.type
_entity_poly.pdbx_seq_one_letter_code
_entity_poly.pdbx_strand_id
1 'polypeptide(L)' 'MCGTCGKVHHSWYDRTTRQVRDLSCGDKRTYLEFEVRRVDCKRCGAVKTERLDWLADNP' A
#
# COMPACT_ATOMS: atom_id res chain seq x y z
N MET A 1 -0.43 7.63 -2.03
CA MET A 1 -1.46 8.61 -1.55
C MET A 1 -1.44 8.63 -0.01
N CYS A 2 -1.84 9.70 0.69
CA CYS A 2 -1.95 9.62 2.15
C CYS A 2 -3.16 8.75 2.54
N GLY A 3 -2.93 7.63 3.24
CA GLY A 3 -3.98 6.67 3.63
C GLY A 3 -5.00 7.20 4.65
N THR A 4 -4.78 8.39 5.24
CA THR A 4 -5.73 9.01 6.19
C THR A 4 -6.54 10.13 5.57
N CYS A 5 -5.91 11.11 4.92
CA CYS A 5 -6.63 12.28 4.39
C CYS A 5 -6.87 12.25 2.88
N GLY A 6 -6.43 11.19 2.18
CA GLY A 6 -6.59 11.03 0.73
C GLY A 6 -5.76 11.99 -0.13
N LYS A 7 -4.97 12.89 0.46
CA LYS A 7 -4.16 13.84 -0.31
C LYS A 7 -3.13 13.09 -1.17
N VAL A 8 -3.06 13.45 -2.45
CA VAL A 8 -2.04 12.93 -3.36
C VAL A 8 -0.72 13.65 -3.07
N HIS A 9 0.35 12.87 -3.01
CA HIS A 9 1.73 13.33 -2.84
C HIS A 9 2.56 12.75 -3.99
N HIS A 10 3.45 13.56 -4.57
CA HIS A 10 4.31 13.16 -5.69
C HIS A 10 5.65 12.58 -5.23
N SER A 11 5.98 12.68 -3.94
CA SER A 11 7.12 12.03 -3.31
C SER A 11 6.66 11.08 -2.20
N TRP A 12 7.49 10.10 -1.90
CA TRP A 12 7.34 9.18 -0.78
C TRP A 12 8.50 9.36 0.20
N TYR A 13 8.25 9.02 1.46
CA TYR A 13 9.25 9.01 2.53
C TYR A 13 10.14 7.77 2.37
N ASP A 14 9.51 6.59 2.33
CA ASP A 14 10.12 5.31 2.05
C ASP A 14 9.12 4.37 1.37
N ARG A 15 9.62 3.19 0.98
CA ARG A 15 8.83 2.12 0.39
C ARG A 15 9.29 0.78 0.93
N THR A 16 8.36 -0.18 0.97
CA THR A 16 8.65 -1.56 1.31
C THR A 16 7.91 -2.47 0.35
N THR A 17 8.61 -3.47 -0.20
CA THR A 17 8.00 -4.52 -1.01
C THR A 17 7.25 -5.50 -0.11
N ARG A 18 6.02 -5.82 -0.48
CA ARG A 18 5.19 -6.82 0.19
C ARG A 18 4.64 -7.80 -0.83
N GLN A 19 4.33 -8.99 -0.34
CA GLN A 19 3.62 -10.02 -1.11
C GLN A 19 2.30 -10.34 -0.42
N VAL A 20 1.23 -10.41 -1.19
CA VAL A 20 -0.08 -10.90 -0.73
C VAL A 20 -0.47 -12.12 -1.55
N ARG A 21 -1.18 -13.05 -0.92
CA ARG A 21 -1.73 -14.20 -1.62
C ARG A 21 -2.89 -13.74 -2.51
N ASP A 22 -2.82 -14.10 -3.79
CA ASP A 22 -3.89 -13.90 -4.75
C ASP A 22 -4.69 -15.19 -4.95
N LEU A 23 -5.70 -15.14 -5.83
CA LEU A 23 -6.43 -16.31 -6.30
C LEU A 23 -5.47 -17.34 -6.91
N SER A 24 -5.70 -18.61 -6.59
CA SER A 24 -4.93 -19.71 -7.18
C SER A 24 -5.18 -19.80 -8.69
N CYS A 25 -4.13 -20.08 -9.46
CA CYS A 25 -4.24 -20.40 -10.89
C CYS A 25 -4.22 -21.92 -11.05
N GLY A 26 -5.41 -22.54 -11.05
CA GLY A 26 -5.54 -23.99 -10.98
C GLY A 26 -5.01 -24.53 -9.65
N ASP A 27 -4.04 -25.45 -9.72
CA ASP A 27 -3.35 -26.06 -8.57
C ASP A 27 -2.21 -25.19 -8.01
N LYS A 28 -1.86 -24.09 -8.69
CA LYS A 28 -0.74 -23.24 -8.29
C LYS A 28 -1.17 -22.10 -7.38
N ARG A 29 -0.35 -21.86 -6.35
CA ARG A 29 -0.48 -20.70 -5.46
C ARG A 29 0.16 -19.48 -6.12
N THR A 30 -0.61 -18.42 -6.31
CA THR A 30 -0.14 -17.15 -6.88
C THR A 30 0.05 -16.12 -5.78
N TYR A 31 1.14 -15.35 -5.85
CA TYR A 31 1.40 -14.23 -4.95
C TYR A 31 1.58 -12.96 -5.79
N LEU A 32 0.98 -11.87 -5.33
CA LEU A 32 1.13 -10.55 -5.93
C LEU A 32 2.15 -9.77 -5.12
N GLU A 33 3.25 -9.39 -5.77
CA GLU A 33 4.27 -8.52 -5.19
C GLU A 33 3.97 -7.05 -5.56
N PHE A 34 4.03 -6.17 -4.56
CA PHE A 34 3.73 -4.76 -4.73
C PHE A 34 4.50 -3.90 -3.73
N GLU A 35 4.66 -2.63 -4.06
CA GLU A 35 5.23 -1.65 -3.15
C GLU A 35 4.15 -1.02 -2.28
N VAL A 36 4.43 -0.90 -0.99
CA VAL A 36 3.67 -0.06 -0.07
C VAL A 36 4.53 1.15 0.27
N ARG A 37 4.00 2.35 -0.01
CA ARG A 37 4.71 3.62 0.21
C ARG A 37 4.17 4.31 1.45
N ARG A 38 5.08 4.93 2.20
CA ARG A 38 4.71 5.93 3.21
C ARG A 38 4.98 7.32 2.69
N VAL A 39 4.13 8.26 3.00
CA VAL A 39 4.25 9.66 2.59
C VAL A 39 4.37 10.54 3.83
N ASP A 40 5.27 11.52 3.79
CA ASP A 40 5.26 12.62 4.75
C ASP A 40 4.11 13.57 4.40
N CYS A 41 3.00 13.42 5.11
CA CYS A 41 1.79 14.15 4.79
C CYS A 41 1.76 15.49 5.52
N LYS A 42 2.12 16.57 4.81
CA LYS A 42 2.01 17.96 5.32
C LYS A 42 0.63 18.35 5.84
N ARG A 43 -0.46 17.72 5.34
CA ARG A 43 -1.83 17.98 5.81
C ARG A 43 -2.12 17.29 7.15
N CYS A 44 -1.58 16.09 7.35
CA CYS A 44 -1.74 15.34 8.59
C CYS A 44 -0.65 15.64 9.62
N GLY A 45 0.44 16.30 9.22
CA GLY A 45 1.60 16.58 10.07
C GLY A 45 2.38 15.32 10.49
N ALA A 46 2.29 14.23 9.73
CA ALA A 46 2.89 12.95 10.08
C ALA A 46 3.15 12.08 8.85
N VAL A 47 4.07 11.12 9.02
CA VAL A 47 4.30 10.05 8.04
C VAL A 47 3.16 9.05 8.08
N LYS A 48 2.54 8.79 6.94
CA LYS A 48 1.39 7.89 6.78
C LYS A 48 1.64 6.87 5.70
N THR A 49 1.31 5.62 5.97
CA THR A 49 1.24 4.57 4.95
C THR A 49 0.09 4.86 4.01
N GLU A 50 0.28 4.61 2.72
CA GLU A 50 -0.83 4.67 1.77
C GLU A 50 -1.84 3.55 2.01
N ARG A 51 -3.10 3.81 1.65
CA ARG A 51 -4.13 2.79 1.57
C ARG A 51 -4.27 2.40 0.11
N LEU A 52 -4.19 1.11 -0.17
CA LEU A 52 -4.40 0.55 -1.50
C LEU A 52 -5.81 -0.01 -1.51
N ASP A 53 -6.74 0.64 -2.22
CA ASP A 53 -8.17 0.27 -2.15
C ASP A 53 -8.48 -1.14 -2.66
N TRP A 54 -7.60 -1.70 -3.49
CA TRP A 54 -7.69 -3.07 -3.98
C TRP A 54 -7.18 -4.10 -2.96
N LEU A 55 -6.43 -3.68 -1.94
CA LEU A 55 -5.92 -4.55 -0.89
C LEU A 55 -6.94 -4.56 0.25
N ALA A 56 -7.69 -5.65 0.38
CA ALA A 56 -8.63 -5.84 1.48
C ALA A 56 -7.92 -5.73 2.84
N ASP A 57 -8.65 -5.28 3.87
CA ASP A 57 -8.17 -5.26 5.26
C ASP A 57 -8.01 -6.71 5.76
N ASN A 58 -6.87 -7.33 5.42
CA ASN A 58 -6.53 -8.69 5.79
C ASN A 58 -5.70 -8.64 7.10
N PRO A 59 -6.22 -9.17 8.22
CA PRO A 59 -5.61 -9.05 9.55
C PRO A 59 -4.23 -9.71 9.66
#